data_AF-A0A9W7EW11-F1
#
_entry.id   AF-A0A9W7EW11-F1
#
_cell.length_a   1.000
_cell.length_b   1.000
_cell.length_c   1.000
_cell.angle_alpha   90.00
_cell.angle_beta   90.00
_cell.angle_gamma   90.00
#
_symmetry.space_group_name_H-M   'P 1'
#
loop_
_entity.id
_entity.type
_entity.pdbx_description
1 polymer ?
#
loop_
_entity_poly.entity_id
_entity_poly.type
_entity_poly.pdbx_seq_one_letter_code
_entity_poly.pdbx_strand_id
1 'polypeptide(L)'
;MIREYTKSGHQQYANATIAAVAVSLALQLLIVMITNAKMNTRRKLVEVLYVLTFVKPGVDVYRVTRGQKAEAGSRSNPFNEMMYIRTIELFAECIPSVLIQTIAFVDGSERAAVANLSLASSILTAAYIAISISIEKDANASSRRRRLDFYGFLPLESVKRTITITLLAFVMCTCQVISKAFAIALCNVESTAITIAYICIDFGIMYIVKISRGDLTYCYPVENKIGSLVVSIMERLLSKTVLDFTGMLYSRHPFEMGGAYFSFTLFSTPVVCLYICSRYLDYVSDEEVEAEIGGSFTPKQVYGSIISISVLQMASFGLFLHLMNPSFRSTFLSLRTGSQEVILNFRNAKTDHAKFNVLKIEETLWKPIREEVRSWINGNLTEWIGSESFSANKKALIPDGLVDDPAQLIQIRGVDVEKLQRRRSSLKPSAILAANNKEAEAEAES
;
A
#
# COMPACT_ATOMS: atom_id res chain seq x y z
N MET A 1 2.57 0.34 28.40
CA MET A 1 2.03 1.66 28.00
C MET A 1 0.61 1.90 28.48
N ILE A 2 -0.44 1.22 27.99
CA ILE A 2 -1.84 1.51 28.41
C ILE A 2 -2.01 1.58 29.94
N ARG A 3 -1.50 0.57 30.66
CA ARG A 3 -1.52 0.54 32.14
C ARG A 3 -0.73 1.70 32.76
N GLU A 4 0.38 2.09 32.13
CA GLU A 4 1.23 3.18 32.61
C GLU A 4 0.53 4.53 32.44
N TYR A 5 0.00 4.82 31.24
CA TYR A 5 -0.83 5.99 30.98
C TYR A 5 -2.01 6.11 31.94
N THR A 6 -2.68 4.99 32.22
CA THR A 6 -3.81 4.95 33.17
C THR A 6 -3.35 5.28 34.59
N LYS A 7 -2.22 4.72 35.04
CA LYS A 7 -1.66 4.99 36.37
C LYS A 7 -1.19 6.44 36.54
N SER A 8 -0.59 7.00 35.49
CA SER A 8 -0.10 8.38 35.48
C SER A 8 -1.21 9.41 35.29
N GLY A 9 -2.49 8.99 35.18
CA GLY A 9 -3.63 9.88 35.03
C GLY A 9 -3.87 10.38 33.60
N HIS A 10 -3.04 9.98 32.63
CA HIS A 10 -3.15 10.38 31.22
C HIS A 10 -4.07 9.45 30.43
N GLN A 11 -5.36 9.43 30.81
CA GLN A 11 -6.37 8.55 30.22
C GLN A 11 -6.54 8.73 28.70
N GLN A 12 -6.26 9.93 28.19
CA GLN A 12 -6.37 10.25 26.76
C GLN A 12 -5.42 9.40 25.90
N TYR A 13 -4.14 9.28 26.28
CA TYR A 13 -3.18 8.45 25.56
C TYR A 13 -3.49 6.95 25.69
N ALA A 14 -3.99 6.52 26.87
CA ALA A 14 -4.45 5.15 27.07
C ALA A 14 -5.58 4.79 26.11
N ASN A 15 -6.62 5.63 26.05
CA ASN A 15 -7.77 5.44 25.17
C ASN A 15 -7.38 5.49 23.69
N ALA A 16 -6.51 6.42 23.30
CA ALA A 16 -6.00 6.52 21.93
C ALA A 16 -5.21 5.26 21.52
N THR A 17 -4.39 4.71 22.43
CA THR A 17 -3.64 3.47 22.17
C THR A 17 -4.58 2.27 22.00
N ILE A 18 -5.62 2.15 22.84
CA ILE A 18 -6.65 1.11 22.71
C ILE A 18 -7.40 1.25 21.38
N ALA A 19 -7.75 2.49 21.01
CA ALA A 19 -8.44 2.76 19.75
C ALA A 19 -7.60 2.35 18.54
N ALA A 20 -6.29 2.64 18.53
CA ALA A 20 -5.38 2.22 17.47
C ALA A 20 -5.36 0.69 17.29
N VAL A 21 -5.23 -0.06 18.39
CA VAL A 21 -5.27 -1.54 18.37
C VAL A 21 -6.63 -2.04 17.86
N ALA A 22 -7.73 -1.44 18.32
CA ALA A 22 -9.07 -1.82 17.89
C ALA A 22 -9.31 -1.57 16.40
N VAL A 23 -8.84 -0.44 15.87
CA VAL A 23 -8.91 -0.12 14.42
C VAL A 23 -8.05 -1.08 13.61
N SER A 24 -6.84 -1.40 14.06
CA SER A 24 -5.97 -2.40 13.43
C SER A 24 -6.67 -3.76 13.32
N LEU A 25 -7.22 -4.27 14.43
CA LEU A 25 -7.99 -5.52 14.43
C LEU A 25 -9.19 -5.48 13.49
N ALA A 26 -9.97 -4.39 13.50
CA ALA A 26 -11.14 -4.25 12.64
C ALA A 26 -10.76 -4.28 11.14
N LEU A 27 -9.69 -3.58 10.77
CA LEU A 27 -9.19 -3.55 9.39
C LEU A 27 -8.60 -4.90 8.96
N GLN A 28 -7.86 -5.59 9.84
CA GLN A 28 -7.35 -6.93 9.56
C GLN A 28 -8.47 -7.94 9.36
N LEU A 29 -9.50 -7.91 10.22
CA LEU A 29 -10.70 -8.75 10.08
C LEU A 29 -11.41 -8.46 8.75
N LEU A 30 -11.56 -7.18 8.38
CA LEU A 30 -12.15 -6.80 7.10
C LEU A 30 -11.37 -7.40 5.92
N ILE A 31 -10.04 -7.28 5.90
CA ILE A 31 -9.21 -7.88 4.85
C ILE A 31 -9.38 -9.39 4.80
N VAL A 32 -9.31 -10.08 5.94
CA VAL A 32 -9.50 -11.53 6.02
C VAL A 32 -10.86 -11.95 5.45
N MET A 33 -11.91 -11.21 5.77
CA MET A 33 -13.26 -11.48 5.26
C MET A 33 -13.35 -11.23 3.75
N ILE A 34 -12.69 -10.19 3.23
CA ILE A 34 -12.64 -9.88 1.80
C ILE A 34 -11.86 -10.97 1.04
N THR A 35 -10.68 -11.35 1.51
CA THR A 35 -9.79 -12.33 0.82
C THR A 35 -10.40 -13.72 0.83
N ASN A 36 -11.08 -14.09 1.92
CA ASN A 36 -11.70 -15.39 2.12
C ASN A 36 -13.22 -15.39 1.84
N ALA A 37 -13.77 -14.36 1.18
CA ALA A 37 -15.21 -14.19 0.99
C ALA A 37 -15.91 -15.41 0.34
N LYS A 38 -15.23 -16.11 -0.57
CA LYS A 38 -15.74 -17.30 -1.27
C LYS A 38 -15.37 -18.62 -0.59
N MET A 39 -14.65 -18.60 0.53
CA MET A 39 -14.27 -19.78 1.29
C MET A 39 -15.41 -20.29 2.16
N ASN A 40 -15.31 -21.55 2.60
CA ASN A 40 -16.27 -22.15 3.53
C ASN A 40 -16.26 -21.46 4.91
N THR A 41 -17.36 -21.56 5.64
CA THR A 41 -17.55 -20.87 6.93
C THR A 41 -16.51 -21.29 7.97
N ARG A 42 -16.15 -22.58 8.02
CA ARG A 42 -15.11 -23.08 8.92
C ARG A 42 -13.77 -22.38 8.69
N ARG A 43 -13.35 -22.22 7.43
CA ARG A 43 -12.08 -21.54 7.11
C ARG A 43 -12.13 -20.08 7.53
N LYS A 44 -13.23 -19.37 7.23
CA LYS A 44 -13.41 -17.97 7.65
C LYS A 44 -13.28 -17.80 9.16
N LEU A 45 -13.94 -18.66 9.95
CA LEU A 45 -13.86 -18.64 11.41
C LEU A 45 -12.43 -18.88 11.92
N VAL A 46 -11.69 -19.78 11.29
CA VAL A 46 -10.28 -20.03 11.64
C VAL A 46 -9.41 -18.80 11.36
N GLU A 47 -9.57 -18.13 10.21
CA GLU A 47 -8.83 -16.91 9.92
C GLU A 47 -9.19 -15.76 10.87
N VAL A 48 -10.47 -15.61 11.21
CA VAL A 48 -10.93 -14.66 12.23
C VAL A 48 -10.28 -14.94 13.59
N LEU A 49 -10.22 -16.22 13.98
CA LEU A 49 -9.56 -16.62 15.23
C LEU A 49 -8.07 -16.28 15.22
N TYR A 50 -7.37 -16.46 14.09
CA TYR A 50 -5.96 -16.08 14.00
C TYR A 50 -5.73 -14.58 14.18
N VAL A 51 -6.64 -13.74 13.68
CA VAL A 51 -6.56 -12.28 13.88
C VAL A 51 -6.86 -11.92 15.34
N LEU A 52 -7.96 -12.45 15.91
CA LEU A 52 -8.36 -12.14 17.29
C LEU A 52 -7.36 -12.62 18.35
N THR A 53 -6.61 -13.67 18.06
CA THR A 53 -5.55 -14.19 18.93
C THR A 53 -4.18 -13.58 18.65
N PHE A 54 -4.08 -12.62 17.71
CA PHE A 54 -2.83 -11.97 17.28
C PHE A 54 -1.76 -12.93 16.71
N VAL A 55 -2.16 -14.15 16.30
CA VAL A 55 -1.23 -15.15 15.74
C VAL A 55 -1.16 -15.07 14.20
N LYS A 56 -2.07 -14.31 13.56
CA LYS A 56 -2.15 -14.17 12.09
C LYS A 56 -0.81 -13.86 11.42
N PRO A 57 0.04 -12.93 11.91
CA PRO A 57 1.33 -12.65 11.27
C PRO A 57 2.24 -13.88 11.22
N GLY A 58 2.28 -14.66 12.30
CA GLY A 58 3.06 -15.90 12.37
C GLY A 58 2.52 -16.99 11.45
N VAL A 59 1.20 -17.14 11.39
CA VAL A 59 0.54 -18.09 10.47
C VAL A 59 0.85 -17.72 9.02
N ASP A 60 0.75 -16.45 8.65
CA ASP A 60 0.98 -16.01 7.29
C ASP A 60 2.42 -16.20 6.84
N VAL A 61 3.38 -15.86 7.71
CA VAL A 61 4.80 -16.16 7.47
C VAL A 61 5.03 -17.65 7.28
N TYR A 62 4.42 -18.48 8.13
CA TYR A 62 4.52 -19.94 7.98
C TYR A 62 3.97 -20.44 6.63
N ARG A 63 2.83 -19.92 6.18
CA ARG A 63 2.21 -20.30 4.90
C ARG A 63 3.06 -19.88 3.71
N VAL A 64 3.61 -18.66 3.76
CA VAL A 64 4.47 -18.12 2.70
C VAL A 64 5.80 -18.88 2.61
N THR A 65 6.45 -19.14 3.75
CA THR A 65 7.72 -19.88 3.80
C THR A 65 7.56 -21.34 3.38
N ARG A 66 6.40 -21.97 3.64
CA ARG A 66 6.05 -23.29 3.11
C ARG A 66 5.67 -23.29 1.62
N GLY A 67 5.63 -22.12 0.97
CA GLY A 67 5.29 -22.01 -0.45
C GLY A 67 3.85 -22.45 -0.75
N GLN A 68 2.93 -22.25 0.19
CA GLN A 68 1.53 -22.61 -0.03
C GLN A 68 0.95 -21.82 -1.21
N LYS A 69 0.30 -22.56 -2.13
CA LYS A 69 -0.38 -21.96 -3.28
C LYS A 69 -1.74 -21.41 -2.85
N ALA A 70 -2.29 -20.49 -3.64
CA ALA A 70 -3.63 -19.97 -3.41
C ALA A 70 -4.65 -21.11 -3.41
N GLU A 71 -5.45 -21.21 -2.35
CA GLU A 71 -6.55 -22.16 -2.25
C GLU A 71 -7.64 -21.83 -3.29
N ALA A 72 -8.30 -22.86 -3.85
CA ALA A 72 -9.35 -22.67 -4.83
C ALA A 72 -10.52 -21.86 -4.21
N GLY A 73 -10.83 -20.72 -4.81
CA GLY A 73 -11.83 -19.77 -4.29
C GLY A 73 -11.24 -18.58 -3.52
N SER A 74 -9.98 -18.64 -3.07
CA SER A 74 -9.34 -17.48 -2.46
C SER A 74 -9.14 -16.36 -3.47
N ARG A 75 -9.43 -15.10 -3.06
CA ARG A 75 -9.18 -13.93 -3.91
C ARG A 75 -7.70 -13.57 -4.00
N SER A 76 -6.91 -13.98 -3.02
CA SER A 76 -5.51 -13.59 -2.88
C SER A 76 -4.63 -14.82 -2.62
N ASN A 77 -3.35 -14.74 -2.99
CA ASN A 77 -2.39 -15.75 -2.57
C ASN A 77 -1.91 -15.45 -1.14
N PRO A 78 -1.38 -16.45 -0.41
CA PRO A 78 -0.91 -16.25 0.97
C PRO A 78 0.12 -15.11 1.09
N PHE A 79 0.96 -14.92 0.07
CA PHE A 79 1.95 -13.84 0.04
C PHE A 79 1.31 -12.45 0.06
N ASN A 80 0.34 -12.19 -0.83
CA ASN A 80 -0.31 -10.88 -0.88
C ASN A 80 -1.17 -10.64 0.36
N GLU A 81 -1.82 -11.67 0.90
CA GLU A 81 -2.56 -11.56 2.16
C GLU A 81 -1.64 -11.14 3.33
N MET A 82 -0.47 -11.78 3.46
CA MET A 82 0.53 -11.37 4.45
C MET A 82 0.97 -9.92 4.27
N MET A 83 1.16 -9.47 3.02
CA MET A 83 1.52 -8.08 2.73
C MET A 83 0.42 -7.10 3.13
N TYR A 84 -0.86 -7.44 2.93
CA TYR A 84 -1.98 -6.58 3.34
C TYR A 84 -2.06 -6.46 4.85
N ILE A 85 -1.95 -7.57 5.58
CA ILE A 85 -1.99 -7.56 7.04
C ILE A 85 -0.85 -6.70 7.61
N ARG A 86 0.39 -6.90 7.16
CA ARG A 86 1.53 -6.11 7.64
C ARG A 86 1.41 -4.62 7.34
N THR A 87 0.91 -4.25 6.16
CA THR A 87 0.71 -2.83 5.83
C THR A 87 -0.39 -2.21 6.70
N ILE A 88 -1.45 -2.95 7.02
CA ILE A 88 -2.50 -2.50 7.95
C ILE A 88 -1.97 -2.38 9.38
N GLU A 89 -1.20 -3.35 9.87
CA GLU A 89 -0.54 -3.26 11.18
C GLU A 89 0.34 -2.02 11.26
N LEU A 90 1.12 -1.76 10.20
CA LEU A 90 1.98 -0.60 10.12
C LEU A 90 1.16 0.70 10.17
N PHE A 91 0.08 0.79 9.39
CA PHE A 91 -0.78 1.97 9.25
C PHE A 91 -1.63 2.25 10.50
N ALA A 92 -2.29 1.24 11.06
CA ALA A 92 -3.35 1.40 12.05
C ALA A 92 -2.88 1.19 13.49
N GLU A 93 -1.76 0.50 13.71
CA GLU A 93 -1.24 0.21 15.06
C GLU A 93 0.13 0.81 15.29
N CYS A 94 1.12 0.47 14.45
CA CYS A 94 2.51 0.87 14.68
C CYS A 94 2.69 2.39 14.56
N ILE A 95 2.22 3.00 13.47
CA ILE A 95 2.36 4.45 13.25
C ILE A 95 1.59 5.25 14.33
N PRO A 96 0.30 4.97 14.63
CA PRO A 96 -0.41 5.67 15.69
C PRO A 96 0.22 5.46 17.07
N SER A 97 0.68 4.26 17.39
CA SER A 97 1.35 3.95 18.65
C SER A 97 2.64 4.75 18.83
N VAL A 98 3.48 4.84 17.79
CA VAL A 98 4.67 5.69 17.80
C VAL A 98 4.27 7.16 17.96
N LEU A 99 3.25 7.63 17.24
CA LEU A 99 2.82 9.02 17.31
C LEU A 99 2.32 9.42 18.72
N ILE A 100 1.46 8.58 19.33
CA ILE A 100 0.92 8.80 20.67
C ILE A 100 2.05 8.79 21.70
N GLN A 101 2.97 7.83 21.62
CA GLN A 101 4.10 7.74 22.54
C GLN A 101 5.06 8.92 22.38
N THR A 102 5.30 9.40 21.15
CA THR A 102 6.14 10.58 20.91
C THR A 102 5.47 11.86 21.41
N ILE A 103 4.16 12.04 21.21
CA ILE A 103 3.43 13.19 21.75
C ILE A 103 3.50 13.17 23.28
N ALA A 104 3.18 12.03 23.92
CA ALA A 104 3.27 11.89 25.36
C ALA A 104 4.68 12.15 25.92
N PHE A 105 5.72 11.74 25.17
CA PHE A 105 7.12 12.00 25.49
C PHE A 105 7.47 13.50 25.41
N VAL A 106 7.02 14.20 24.36
CA VAL A 106 7.28 15.63 24.18
C VAL A 106 6.49 16.48 25.20
N ASP A 107 5.24 16.11 25.49
CA ASP A 107 4.38 16.78 26.49
C ASP A 107 4.88 16.61 27.94
N GLY A 108 5.98 15.89 28.16
CA GLY A 108 6.56 15.67 29.49
C GLY A 108 5.76 14.74 30.40
N SER A 109 4.68 14.15 29.89
CA SER A 109 3.74 13.27 30.58
C SER A 109 4.34 11.90 30.95
N GLU A 110 5.45 11.49 30.32
CA GLU A 110 6.11 10.21 30.56
C GLU A 110 7.60 10.35 30.85
N ARG A 111 8.01 10.03 32.09
CA ARG A 111 9.41 10.12 32.55
C ARG A 111 10.01 8.78 32.99
N ALA A 112 9.25 7.69 32.90
CA ALA A 112 9.72 6.36 33.28
C ALA A 112 10.63 5.78 32.19
N ALA A 113 11.78 5.19 32.57
CA ALA A 113 12.68 4.51 31.64
C ALA A 113 11.98 3.44 30.78
N VAL A 114 10.91 2.83 31.32
CA VAL A 114 10.05 1.85 30.63
C VAL A 114 9.30 2.47 29.44
N ALA A 115 8.85 3.73 29.54
CA ALA A 115 8.17 4.43 28.46
C ALA A 115 9.12 4.70 27.28
N ASN A 116 10.33 5.17 27.58
CA ASN A 116 11.37 5.41 26.56
C ASN A 116 11.77 4.12 25.84
N LEU A 117 11.90 3.01 26.56
CA LEU A 117 12.15 1.69 25.97
C LEU A 117 10.99 1.23 25.08
N SER A 118 9.75 1.48 25.48
CA SER A 118 8.56 1.19 24.66
C SER A 118 8.52 2.01 23.37
N LEU A 119 8.82 3.32 23.46
CA LEU A 119 8.86 4.19 22.29
C LEU A 119 9.95 3.71 21.32
N ALA A 120 11.15 3.43 21.83
CA ALA A 120 12.24 2.88 21.04
C ALA A 120 11.85 1.55 20.38
N SER A 121 11.23 0.61 21.10
CA SER A 121 10.81 -0.67 20.51
C SER A 121 9.73 -0.48 19.45
N SER A 122 8.80 0.46 19.65
CA SER A 122 7.72 0.76 18.71
C SER A 122 8.27 1.33 17.40
N ILE A 123 9.21 2.27 17.48
CA ILE A 123 9.91 2.86 16.32
C ILE A 123 10.65 1.77 15.53
N LEU A 124 11.45 0.94 16.22
CA LEU A 124 12.23 -0.11 15.58
C LEU A 124 11.32 -1.19 14.96
N THR A 125 10.20 -1.51 15.59
CA THR A 125 9.22 -2.47 15.05
C THR A 125 8.57 -1.94 13.77
N ALA A 126 8.15 -0.67 13.75
CA ALA A 126 7.59 -0.03 12.57
C ALA A 126 8.59 -0.05 11.39
N ALA A 127 9.85 0.34 11.66
CA ALA A 127 10.92 0.30 10.66
C ALA A 127 11.18 -1.13 10.15
N TYR A 128 11.19 -2.12 11.05
CA TYR A 128 11.40 -3.52 10.70
C TYR A 128 10.29 -4.05 9.78
N ILE A 129 9.03 -3.80 10.12
CA ILE A 129 7.88 -4.24 9.31
C ILE A 129 7.95 -3.62 7.90
N ALA A 130 8.17 -2.31 7.79
CA ALA A 130 8.28 -1.61 6.50
C ALA A 130 9.36 -2.21 5.58
N ILE A 131 10.50 -2.58 6.16
CA ILE A 131 11.60 -3.17 5.40
C ILE A 131 11.34 -4.62 5.07
N SER A 132 10.76 -5.39 5.98
CA SER A 132 10.39 -6.78 5.72
C SER A 132 9.49 -6.89 4.48
N ILE A 133 8.52 -5.99 4.32
CA ILE A 133 7.64 -5.89 3.14
C ILE A 133 8.49 -5.65 1.88
N SER A 134 9.42 -4.69 1.94
CA SER A 134 10.26 -4.32 0.80
C SER A 134 11.20 -5.45 0.38
N ILE A 135 11.80 -6.16 1.35
CA ILE A 135 12.69 -7.31 1.13
C ILE A 135 11.92 -8.46 0.50
N GLU A 136 10.77 -8.81 1.08
CA GLU A 136 10.01 -9.96 0.63
C GLU A 136 9.41 -9.72 -0.75
N LYS A 137 8.98 -8.49 -1.05
CA LYS A 137 8.57 -8.09 -2.41
C LYS A 137 9.71 -8.20 -3.39
N ASP A 138 10.91 -7.74 -3.02
CA ASP A 138 12.10 -7.86 -3.87
C ASP A 138 12.50 -9.31 -4.10
N ALA A 139 12.51 -10.14 -3.05
CA ALA A 139 12.95 -11.53 -3.09
C ALA A 139 11.94 -12.48 -3.77
N ASN A 140 10.65 -12.11 -3.82
CA ASN A 140 9.61 -12.98 -4.37
C ASN A 140 9.81 -13.23 -5.87
N ALA A 141 9.94 -14.51 -6.25
CA ALA A 141 10.10 -14.95 -7.63
C ALA A 141 8.95 -14.49 -8.55
N SER A 142 7.71 -14.46 -8.06
CA SER A 142 6.55 -14.00 -8.84
C SER A 142 6.59 -12.48 -9.09
N SER A 143 7.15 -11.70 -8.16
CA SER A 143 7.37 -10.26 -8.34
C SER A 143 8.49 -10.03 -9.37
N ARG A 144 9.64 -10.71 -9.22
CA ARG A 144 10.76 -10.63 -10.17
C ARG A 144 10.38 -11.06 -11.58
N ARG A 145 9.61 -12.14 -11.73
CA ARG A 145 9.11 -12.60 -13.05
C ARG A 145 8.16 -11.60 -13.70
N ARG A 146 7.31 -10.94 -12.90
CA ARG A 146 6.41 -9.91 -13.42
C ARG A 146 7.19 -8.68 -13.87
N ARG A 147 8.23 -8.31 -13.11
CA ARG A 147 8.95 -7.07 -13.38
C ARG A 147 10.45 -7.15 -13.01
N LEU A 148 11.27 -7.42 -14.02
CA LEU A 148 12.72 -7.57 -13.89
C LEU A 148 13.47 -6.23 -13.76
N ASP A 149 12.88 -5.11 -14.18
CA ASP A 149 13.52 -3.78 -14.17
C ASP A 149 13.30 -3.00 -12.86
N PHE A 150 12.57 -3.56 -11.89
CA PHE A 150 12.33 -2.92 -10.59
C PHE A 150 12.64 -3.79 -9.38
N TYR A 151 12.36 -5.10 -9.46
CA TYR A 151 12.71 -6.07 -8.43
C TYR A 151 14.04 -6.76 -8.79
N GLY A 152 14.83 -7.12 -7.79
CA GLY A 152 16.24 -7.50 -7.94
C GLY A 152 17.21 -6.36 -7.64
N PHE A 153 16.74 -5.28 -7.01
CA PHE A 153 17.58 -4.13 -6.69
C PHE A 153 18.56 -4.40 -5.55
N LEU A 154 18.29 -5.45 -4.77
CA LEU A 154 19.13 -5.89 -3.67
C LEU A 154 20.24 -6.82 -4.18
N PRO A 155 21.51 -6.60 -3.76
CA PRO A 155 22.62 -7.42 -4.23
C PRO A 155 22.45 -8.89 -3.80
N LEU A 156 22.97 -9.82 -4.61
CA LEU A 156 22.84 -11.26 -4.34
C LEU A 156 23.86 -11.75 -3.32
N GLU A 157 25.06 -11.15 -3.30
CA GLU A 157 26.14 -11.46 -2.37
C GLU A 157 25.69 -11.28 -0.92
N SER A 158 25.83 -12.33 -0.09
CA SER A 158 25.26 -12.40 1.25
C SER A 158 25.66 -11.24 2.17
N VAL A 159 26.94 -10.86 2.18
CA VAL A 159 27.46 -9.77 3.03
C VAL A 159 26.95 -8.41 2.57
N LYS A 160 27.11 -8.08 1.28
CA LYS A 160 26.59 -6.83 0.71
C LYS A 160 25.08 -6.75 0.89
N ARG A 161 24.37 -7.87 0.73
CA ARG A 161 22.94 -7.96 0.91
C ARG A 161 22.54 -7.63 2.35
N THR A 162 23.13 -8.27 3.35
CA THR A 162 22.81 -7.99 4.76
C THR A 162 23.11 -6.54 5.15
N ILE A 163 24.25 -5.98 4.72
CA ILE A 163 24.62 -4.59 4.99
C ILE A 163 23.64 -3.61 4.31
N THR A 164 23.41 -3.79 3.00
CA THR A 164 22.57 -2.89 2.18
C THR A 164 21.10 -2.97 2.61
N ILE A 165 20.59 -4.19 2.77
CA ILE A 165 19.18 -4.44 3.07
C ILE A 165 18.87 -4.12 4.53
N THR A 166 19.55 -4.81 5.44
CA THR A 166 19.04 -4.93 6.81
C THR A 166 19.59 -3.84 7.69
N LEU A 167 20.79 -3.33 7.42
CA LEU A 167 21.36 -2.27 8.25
C LEU A 167 21.02 -0.88 7.67
N LEU A 168 21.41 -0.59 6.42
CA LEU A 168 21.26 0.77 5.87
C LEU A 168 19.80 1.16 5.63
N ALA A 169 18.99 0.28 5.04
CA ALA A 169 17.57 0.58 4.87
C ALA A 169 16.84 0.66 6.22
N PHE A 170 17.26 -0.12 7.23
CA PHE A 170 16.69 -0.10 8.59
C PHE A 170 17.00 1.15 9.35
N VAL A 171 18.25 1.59 9.32
CA VAL A 171 18.64 2.88 9.87
C VAL A 171 17.88 4.00 9.16
N MET A 172 17.81 3.98 7.82
CA MET A 172 17.04 4.97 7.06
C MET A 172 15.56 5.01 7.48
N CYS A 173 14.87 3.85 7.53
CA CYS A 173 13.45 3.81 7.93
C CYS A 173 13.26 4.22 9.39
N THR A 174 14.18 3.83 10.28
CA THR A 174 14.16 4.23 11.70
C THR A 174 14.27 5.74 11.83
N CYS A 175 15.24 6.36 11.15
CA CYS A 175 15.40 7.82 11.13
C CYS A 175 14.19 8.53 10.53
N GLN A 176 13.56 7.98 9.49
CA GLN A 176 12.35 8.52 8.89
C GLN A 176 11.16 8.49 9.89
N VAL A 177 10.97 7.37 10.60
CA VAL A 177 9.92 7.23 11.63
C VAL A 177 10.13 8.25 12.75
N ILE A 178 11.36 8.37 13.24
CA ILE A 178 11.69 9.37 14.28
C ILE A 178 11.40 10.77 13.75
N SER A 179 11.91 11.13 12.58
CA SER A 179 11.77 12.47 12.01
C SER A 179 10.31 12.87 11.83
N LYS A 180 9.48 12.00 11.23
CA LYS A 180 8.06 12.30 10.99
C LYS A 180 7.25 12.33 12.29
N ALA A 181 7.50 11.41 13.23
CA ALA A 181 6.79 11.38 14.50
C ALA A 181 7.10 12.61 15.37
N PHE A 182 8.38 12.99 15.48
CA PHE A 182 8.79 14.18 16.22
C PHE A 182 8.32 15.47 15.55
N ALA A 183 8.36 15.57 14.22
CA ALA A 183 7.81 16.72 13.51
C ALA A 183 6.33 16.96 13.86
N ILE A 184 5.50 15.91 13.84
CA ILE A 184 4.09 16.04 14.19
C ILE A 184 3.91 16.34 15.68
N ALA A 185 4.66 15.69 16.57
CA ALA A 185 4.58 15.94 18.00
C ALA A 185 4.94 17.38 18.37
N LEU A 186 6.04 17.92 17.83
CA LEU A 186 6.47 19.30 18.07
C LEU A 186 5.46 20.32 17.51
N CYS A 187 4.90 20.09 16.32
CA CYS A 187 3.80 20.90 15.80
C CYS A 187 2.57 20.86 16.70
N ASN A 188 2.28 19.73 17.33
CA ASN A 188 1.09 19.56 18.17
C ASN A 188 1.22 20.33 19.49
N VAL A 189 2.44 20.46 20.03
CA VAL A 189 2.71 21.33 21.19
C VAL A 189 2.46 22.80 20.85
N GLU A 190 2.90 23.24 19.67
CA GLU A 190 2.67 24.63 19.23
C GLU A 190 1.18 24.92 18.99
N SER A 191 0.52 24.08 18.18
CA SER A 191 -0.91 24.20 17.91
C SER A 191 -1.46 23.00 17.15
N THR A 192 -2.61 22.50 17.58
CA THR A 192 -3.37 21.48 16.82
C THR A 192 -3.78 21.99 15.43
N ALA A 193 -4.06 23.28 15.26
CA ALA A 193 -4.43 23.85 13.96
C ALA A 193 -3.28 23.80 12.95
N ILE A 194 -2.06 24.11 13.40
CA ILE A 194 -0.84 24.02 12.58
C ILE A 194 -0.56 22.56 12.20
N THR A 195 -0.75 21.64 13.14
CA THR A 195 -0.61 20.20 12.89
C THR A 195 -1.57 19.70 11.82
N ILE A 196 -2.85 20.08 11.90
CA ILE A 196 -3.85 19.74 10.88
C ILE A 196 -3.46 20.35 9.53
N ALA A 197 -3.07 21.63 9.49
CA ALA A 197 -2.64 22.28 8.27
C ALA A 197 -1.44 21.58 7.62
N TYR A 198 -0.42 21.21 8.41
CA TYR A 198 0.75 20.45 7.94
C TYR A 198 0.34 19.13 7.28
N ILE A 199 -0.48 18.33 7.95
CA ILE A 199 -0.97 17.05 7.43
C ILE A 199 -1.79 17.28 6.16
N CYS A 200 -2.75 18.21 6.18
CA CYS A 200 -3.61 18.49 5.03
C CYS A 200 -2.83 18.99 3.80
N ILE A 201 -1.82 19.83 3.97
CA ILE A 201 -0.96 20.31 2.88
C ILE A 201 -0.17 19.14 2.28
N ASP A 202 0.45 18.29 3.11
CA ASP A 202 1.26 17.16 2.67
C ASP A 202 0.43 16.14 1.85
N PHE A 203 -0.77 15.78 2.36
CA PHE A 203 -1.71 14.93 1.61
C PHE A 203 -2.27 15.63 0.37
N GLY A 204 -2.56 16.94 0.46
CA GLY A 204 -3.05 17.74 -0.65
C GLY A 204 -2.10 17.74 -1.85
N ILE A 205 -0.80 17.92 -1.59
CA ILE A 205 0.25 17.85 -2.62
C ILE A 205 0.24 16.48 -3.31
N MET A 206 0.14 15.39 -2.54
CA MET A 206 0.07 14.03 -3.11
C MET A 206 -1.11 13.88 -4.06
N TYR A 207 -2.32 14.27 -3.63
CA TYR A 207 -3.51 14.15 -4.46
C TYR A 207 -3.45 15.04 -5.69
N ILE A 208 -2.95 16.27 -5.58
CA ILE A 208 -2.74 17.17 -6.73
C ILE A 208 -1.79 16.52 -7.76
N VAL A 209 -0.68 15.93 -7.30
CA VAL A 209 0.27 15.23 -8.20
C VAL A 209 -0.39 14.02 -8.86
N LYS A 210 -1.16 13.21 -8.13
CA LYS A 210 -1.83 12.04 -8.71
C LYS A 210 -2.96 12.40 -9.67
N ILE A 211 -3.74 13.45 -9.38
CA ILE A 211 -4.83 13.93 -10.24
C ILE A 211 -4.28 14.57 -11.50
N SER A 212 -3.32 15.50 -11.39
CA SER A 212 -2.71 16.19 -12.54
C SER A 212 -2.06 15.24 -13.55
N ARG A 213 -1.60 14.07 -13.08
CA ARG A 213 -0.97 13.04 -13.91
C ARG A 213 -1.94 11.97 -14.41
N GLY A 214 -3.23 12.05 -14.07
CA GLY A 214 -4.22 11.03 -14.40
C GLY A 214 -3.91 9.65 -13.77
N ASP A 215 -3.24 9.62 -12.63
CA ASP A 215 -2.71 8.41 -11.97
C ASP A 215 -3.38 8.13 -10.62
N LEU A 216 -4.59 8.66 -10.41
CA LEU A 216 -5.31 8.46 -9.16
C LEU A 216 -5.73 6.99 -9.00
N THR A 217 -6.32 6.40 -10.04
CA THR A 217 -6.86 5.04 -10.03
C THR A 217 -5.85 4.01 -9.54
N TYR A 218 -6.26 3.19 -8.56
CA TYR A 218 -5.43 2.12 -8.03
C TYR A 218 -5.58 0.83 -8.86
N CYS A 219 -4.65 -0.12 -8.69
CA CYS A 219 -4.54 -1.27 -9.59
C CYS A 219 -5.61 -2.36 -9.41
N TYR A 220 -6.39 -2.33 -8.32
CA TYR A 220 -7.39 -3.36 -8.06
C TYR A 220 -8.62 -3.24 -8.96
N PRO A 221 -9.05 -4.34 -9.60
CA PRO A 221 -10.24 -4.34 -10.43
C PRO A 221 -11.50 -4.23 -9.54
N VAL A 222 -12.30 -3.20 -9.77
CA VAL A 222 -13.57 -2.97 -9.08
C VAL A 222 -14.67 -2.73 -10.11
N GLU A 223 -15.77 -3.49 -10.01
CA GLU A 223 -16.84 -3.50 -11.03
C GLU A 223 -17.51 -2.13 -11.23
N ASN A 224 -17.59 -1.30 -10.18
CA ASN A 224 -18.21 0.03 -10.23
C ASN A 224 -17.17 1.16 -10.14
N LYS A 225 -17.35 2.21 -10.95
CA LYS A 225 -16.45 3.38 -10.96
C LYS A 225 -16.36 4.09 -9.61
N ILE A 226 -17.48 4.18 -8.89
CA ILE A 226 -17.52 4.80 -7.55
C ILE A 226 -16.70 3.97 -6.56
N GLY A 227 -16.84 2.64 -6.57
CA GLY A 227 -16.05 1.78 -5.70
C GLY A 227 -14.56 1.82 -6.05
N SER A 228 -14.21 1.85 -7.34
CA SER A 228 -12.83 2.02 -7.80
C SER A 228 -12.22 3.34 -7.27
N LEU A 229 -12.97 4.44 -7.30
CA LEU A 229 -12.55 5.71 -6.74
C LEU A 229 -12.36 5.65 -5.22
N VAL A 230 -13.32 5.06 -4.49
CA VAL A 230 -13.23 4.93 -3.02
C VAL A 230 -12.01 4.08 -2.62
N VAL A 231 -11.83 2.92 -3.28
CA VAL A 231 -10.65 2.06 -3.05
C VAL A 231 -9.37 2.81 -3.36
N SER A 232 -9.34 3.55 -4.47
CA SER A 232 -8.19 4.38 -4.83
C SER A 232 -7.85 5.39 -3.75
N ILE A 233 -8.82 6.20 -3.28
CA ILE A 233 -8.59 7.21 -2.23
C ILE A 233 -8.08 6.56 -0.94
N MET A 234 -8.70 5.45 -0.51
CA MET A 234 -8.28 4.74 0.71
C MET A 234 -6.88 4.14 0.58
N GLU A 235 -6.56 3.50 -0.54
CA GLU A 235 -5.22 2.96 -0.80
C GLU A 235 -4.17 4.06 -0.90
N ARG A 236 -4.49 5.22 -1.49
CA ARG A 236 -3.59 6.39 -1.53
C ARG A 236 -3.33 6.94 -0.12
N LEU A 237 -4.37 7.07 0.71
CA LEU A 237 -4.24 7.49 2.10
C LEU A 237 -3.31 6.56 2.88
N LEU A 238 -3.56 5.25 2.78
CA LEU A 238 -2.80 4.22 3.49
C LEU A 238 -1.33 4.19 3.02
N SER A 239 -1.10 4.08 1.71
CA SER A 239 0.26 4.01 1.14
C SER A 239 1.06 5.29 1.36
N LYS A 240 0.42 6.48 1.33
CA LYS A 240 1.05 7.77 1.62
C LYS A 240 1.44 7.86 3.09
N THR A 241 0.52 7.51 4.01
CA THR A 241 0.81 7.49 5.45
C THR A 241 2.00 6.57 5.76
N VAL A 242 1.99 5.35 5.20
CA VAL A 242 3.10 4.41 5.38
C VAL A 242 4.40 4.98 4.79
N LEU A 243 4.38 5.56 3.59
CA LEU A 243 5.57 6.18 3.01
C LEU A 243 6.12 7.30 3.91
N ASP A 244 5.28 8.22 4.35
CA ASP A 244 5.71 9.41 5.09
C ASP A 244 6.40 9.05 6.40
N PHE A 245 5.82 8.10 7.12
CA PHE A 245 6.35 7.69 8.40
C PHE A 245 7.55 6.76 8.24
N THR A 246 7.54 5.82 7.29
CA THR A 246 8.54 4.75 7.32
C THR A 246 9.56 4.81 6.21
N GLY A 247 9.34 5.58 5.15
CA GLY A 247 10.25 5.61 3.99
C GLY A 247 10.31 4.25 3.28
N MET A 248 9.23 3.47 3.34
CA MET A 248 9.19 2.09 2.84
C MET A 248 9.59 2.02 1.37
N LEU A 249 10.70 1.33 1.07
CA LEU A 249 11.27 1.25 -0.28
C LEU A 249 10.30 0.69 -1.33
N TYR A 250 9.37 -0.19 -0.93
CA TYR A 250 8.32 -0.70 -1.82
C TYR A 250 7.40 0.42 -2.37
N SER A 251 7.15 1.48 -1.61
CA SER A 251 6.26 2.59 -2.00
C SER A 251 6.76 3.39 -3.21
N ARG A 252 8.01 3.19 -3.65
CA ARG A 252 8.55 3.73 -4.92
C ARG A 252 7.91 3.09 -6.17
N HIS A 253 7.11 2.03 -6.01
CA HIS A 253 6.43 1.37 -7.11
C HIS A 253 5.40 2.32 -7.77
N PRO A 254 5.28 2.36 -9.11
CA PRO A 254 4.30 3.20 -9.83
C PRO A 254 2.85 3.04 -9.38
N PHE A 255 2.42 1.84 -8.98
CA PHE A 255 1.09 1.63 -8.39
C PHE A 255 0.93 2.30 -7.02
N GLU A 256 2.01 2.54 -6.30
CA GLU A 256 2.03 3.26 -5.03
C GLU A 256 2.33 4.74 -5.31
N MET A 257 3.43 5.30 -4.78
CA MET A 257 3.74 6.71 -4.93
C MET A 257 4.59 7.01 -6.17
N GLY A 258 5.27 6.00 -6.71
CA GLY A 258 6.22 6.17 -7.80
C GLY A 258 7.58 6.68 -7.32
N GLY A 259 8.60 6.52 -8.17
CA GLY A 259 10.00 6.76 -7.82
C GLY A 259 10.27 8.19 -7.38
N ALA A 260 10.00 9.15 -8.28
CA ALA A 260 10.33 10.55 -8.02
C ALA A 260 9.62 11.12 -6.78
N TYR A 261 8.33 10.78 -6.57
CA TYR A 261 7.58 11.23 -5.40
C TYR A 261 8.07 10.56 -4.11
N PHE A 262 8.42 9.27 -4.16
CA PHE A 262 9.08 8.57 -3.06
C PHE A 262 10.36 9.32 -2.64
N SER A 263 11.24 9.62 -3.60
CA SER A 263 12.49 10.33 -3.33
C SER A 263 12.23 11.73 -2.79
N PHE A 264 11.30 12.48 -3.39
CA PHE A 264 10.87 13.79 -2.88
C PHE A 264 10.44 13.72 -1.41
N THR A 265 9.63 12.72 -1.03
CA THR A 265 9.17 12.55 0.36
C THR A 265 10.35 12.25 1.30
N LEU A 266 11.26 11.37 0.88
CA LEU A 266 12.43 10.99 1.66
C LEU A 266 13.38 12.18 1.88
N PHE A 267 13.53 13.07 0.90
CA PHE A 267 14.37 14.27 1.00
C PHE A 267 13.69 15.44 1.72
N SER A 268 12.39 15.62 1.52
CA SER A 268 11.64 16.72 2.13
C SER A 268 11.37 16.50 3.62
N THR A 269 11.25 15.25 4.08
CA THR A 269 10.94 14.96 5.49
C THR A 269 11.98 15.54 6.47
N PRO A 270 13.30 15.31 6.30
CA PRO A 270 14.31 15.93 7.17
C PRO A 270 14.28 17.47 7.13
N VAL A 271 14.11 18.05 5.93
CA VAL A 271 14.07 19.51 5.76
C VAL A 271 12.89 20.13 6.51
N VAL A 272 11.70 19.53 6.35
CA VAL A 272 10.50 19.99 7.04
C VAL A 272 10.59 19.76 8.55
N CYS A 273 11.18 18.64 8.99
CA CYS A 273 11.40 18.36 10.40
C CYS A 273 12.33 19.39 11.05
N LEU A 274 13.41 19.78 10.36
CA LEU A 274 14.31 20.84 10.84
C LEU A 274 13.60 22.21 10.92
N TYR A 275 12.78 22.53 9.93
CA TYR A 275 11.97 23.77 9.93
C TYR A 275 10.96 23.79 11.09
N ILE A 276 10.25 22.68 11.32
CA ILE A 276 9.33 22.55 12.46
C ILE A 276 10.09 22.65 13.79
N CYS A 277 11.27 22.04 13.88
CA CYS A 277 12.07 22.15 15.08
C CYS A 277 12.53 23.59 15.32
N SER A 278 12.94 24.34 14.29
CA SER A 278 13.28 25.76 14.46
C SER A 278 12.08 26.60 14.89
N ARG A 279 10.90 26.35 14.30
CA ARG A 279 9.64 26.97 14.73
C ARG A 279 9.34 26.70 16.21
N TYR A 280 9.53 25.46 16.65
CA TYR A 280 9.38 25.07 18.03
C TYR A 280 10.40 25.77 18.95
N LEU A 281 11.67 25.90 18.53
CA LEU A 281 12.67 26.66 19.31
C LEU A 281 12.24 28.11 19.51
N ASP A 282 11.73 28.76 18.47
CA ASP A 282 11.24 30.13 18.55
C ASP A 282 10.03 30.22 19.49
N TYR A 283 9.12 29.24 19.45
CA TYR A 283 7.95 29.17 20.31
C TYR A 283 8.32 28.98 21.80
N VAL A 284 9.27 28.10 22.10
CA VAL A 284 9.70 27.82 23.49
C VAL A 284 10.66 28.88 24.03
N SER A 285 11.17 29.79 23.20
CA SER A 285 12.02 30.89 23.68
C SER A 285 11.27 31.93 24.53
N ASP A 286 9.95 31.84 24.59
CA ASP A 286 9.10 32.63 25.49
C ASP A 286 9.18 32.05 26.92
N GLU A 287 9.56 32.89 27.90
CA GLU A 287 9.81 32.47 29.30
C GLU A 287 8.59 31.82 29.95
N GLU A 288 7.37 32.27 29.62
CA GLU A 288 6.13 31.68 30.14
C GLU A 288 5.93 30.24 29.61
N VAL A 289 6.24 30.02 28.34
CA VAL A 289 6.11 28.73 27.65
C VAL A 289 7.22 27.77 28.09
N GLU A 290 8.45 28.25 28.27
CA GLU A 290 9.56 27.44 28.78
C GLU A 290 9.27 26.91 30.20
N ALA A 291 8.71 27.76 31.07
CA ALA A 291 8.32 27.40 32.42
C ALA A 291 7.17 26.37 32.46
N GLU A 292 6.24 26.44 31.51
CA GLU A 292 5.09 25.52 31.41
C GLU A 292 5.48 24.14 30.84
N ILE A 293 6.35 24.10 29.83
CA ILE A 293 6.78 22.85 29.17
C ILE A 293 7.68 22.00 30.10
N GLY A 294 8.45 22.63 31.01
CA GLY A 294 9.14 21.94 32.11
C GLY A 294 9.96 20.70 31.67
N GLY A 295 10.56 20.78 30.47
CA GLY A 295 11.07 19.63 29.72
C GLY A 295 12.43 19.13 30.20
N SER A 296 12.65 17.81 30.10
CA SER A 296 13.93 17.17 30.47
C SER A 296 15.06 17.41 29.45
N PHE A 297 14.74 17.90 28.26
CA PHE A 297 15.71 18.19 27.20
C PHE A 297 15.75 19.68 26.92
N THR A 298 16.95 20.23 26.84
CA THR A 298 17.10 21.62 26.37
C THR A 298 16.67 21.69 24.90
N PRO A 299 15.96 22.75 24.47
CA PRO A 299 15.54 22.89 23.08
C PRO A 299 16.70 22.72 22.07
N LYS A 300 17.90 23.20 22.44
CA LYS A 300 19.15 23.02 21.67
C LYS A 300 19.57 21.55 21.49
N GLN A 301 19.39 20.70 22.51
CA GLN A 301 19.67 19.26 22.40
C GLN A 301 18.70 18.56 21.46
N VAL A 302 17.42 18.93 21.48
CA VAL A 302 16.40 18.39 20.55
C VAL A 302 16.79 18.74 19.12
N TYR A 303 17.12 20.01 18.86
CA TYR A 303 17.55 20.46 17.53
C TYR A 303 18.81 19.75 17.03
N GLY A 304 19.84 19.62 17.88
CA GLY A 304 21.07 18.88 17.54
C GLY A 304 20.82 17.39 17.25
N SER A 305 19.87 16.78 17.97
CA SER A 305 19.47 15.38 17.75
C SER A 305 18.76 15.21 16.40
N ILE A 306 17.85 16.12 16.04
CA ILE A 306 17.15 16.10 14.75
C ILE A 306 18.11 16.31 13.58
N ILE A 307 19.10 17.19 13.71
CA ILE A 307 20.19 17.32 12.71
C ILE A 307 20.93 16.00 12.55
N SER A 308 21.32 15.38 13.67
CA SER A 308 22.08 14.12 13.64
C SER A 308 21.29 12.99 12.96
N ILE A 309 20.00 12.88 13.28
CA ILE A 309 19.07 11.92 12.67
C ILE A 309 18.91 12.20 11.16
N SER A 310 18.76 13.47 10.78
CA SER A 310 18.63 13.90 9.38
C SER A 310 19.87 13.56 8.57
N VAL A 311 21.06 13.82 9.10
CA VAL A 311 22.35 13.46 8.47
C VAL A 311 22.47 11.94 8.36
N LEU A 312 22.14 11.20 9.42
CA LEU A 312 22.20 9.74 9.42
C LEU A 312 21.25 9.12 8.40
N GLN A 313 20.02 9.65 8.26
CA GLN A 313 19.07 9.23 7.23
C GLN A 313 19.65 9.41 5.83
N MET A 314 20.15 10.60 5.54
CA MET A 314 20.70 10.96 4.22
C MET A 314 21.95 10.17 3.88
N ALA A 315 22.86 9.99 4.84
CA ALA A 315 24.04 9.15 4.69
C ALA A 315 23.65 7.69 4.45
N SER A 316 22.70 7.15 5.21
CA SER A 316 22.21 5.77 5.05
C SER A 316 21.57 5.56 3.69
N PHE A 317 20.77 6.51 3.21
CA PHE A 317 20.16 6.43 1.88
C PHE A 317 21.20 6.55 0.76
N GLY A 318 22.16 7.47 0.88
CA GLY A 318 23.26 7.60 -0.09
C GLY A 318 24.12 6.35 -0.19
N LEU A 319 24.49 5.75 0.94
CA LEU A 319 25.22 4.48 1.00
C LEU A 319 24.37 3.32 0.47
N PHE A 320 23.07 3.30 0.76
CA PHE A 320 22.15 2.31 0.19
C PHE A 320 22.12 2.39 -1.34
N LEU A 321 21.99 3.60 -1.92
CA LEU A 321 22.04 3.80 -3.36
C LEU A 321 23.40 3.40 -3.96
N HIS A 322 24.49 3.60 -3.22
CA HIS A 322 25.82 3.20 -3.66
C HIS A 322 25.97 1.67 -3.73
N LEU A 323 25.47 0.94 -2.73
CA LEU A 323 25.65 -0.52 -2.61
C LEU A 323 24.58 -1.36 -3.34
N MET A 324 23.41 -0.78 -3.63
CA MET A 324 22.37 -1.46 -4.39
C MET A 324 22.79 -1.71 -5.85
N ASN A 325 22.08 -2.60 -6.54
CA ASN A 325 22.35 -2.85 -7.96
C ASN A 325 22.12 -1.57 -8.79
N PRO A 326 23.15 -1.06 -9.50
CA PRO A 326 23.09 0.25 -10.17
C PRO A 326 22.01 0.33 -11.24
N SER A 327 21.65 -0.78 -11.88
CA SER A 327 20.60 -0.84 -12.91
C SER A 327 19.22 -0.38 -12.41
N PHE A 328 19.01 -0.40 -11.09
CA PHE A 328 17.73 -0.04 -10.47
C PHE A 328 17.71 1.37 -9.89
N ARG A 329 18.83 2.11 -9.87
CA ARG A 329 18.88 3.47 -9.29
C ARG A 329 17.90 4.43 -9.97
N SER A 330 17.74 4.30 -11.29
CA SER A 330 16.80 5.10 -12.09
C SER A 330 15.34 4.95 -11.63
N THR A 331 15.00 3.84 -10.95
CA THR A 331 13.65 3.63 -10.43
C THR A 331 13.27 4.62 -9.32
N PHE A 332 14.25 5.21 -8.62
CA PHE A 332 14.04 6.24 -7.58
C PHE A 332 13.73 7.61 -8.17
N LEU A 333 14.02 7.83 -9.45
CA LEU A 333 13.70 9.08 -10.15
C LEU A 333 12.66 8.87 -11.25
N SER A 334 12.09 7.67 -11.32
CA SER A 334 11.11 7.32 -12.34
C SER A 334 9.83 8.13 -12.17
N LEU A 335 9.41 8.75 -13.27
CA LEU A 335 8.12 9.42 -13.44
C LEU A 335 7.12 8.52 -14.18
N ARG A 336 7.27 7.19 -14.12
CA ARG A 336 6.29 6.29 -14.75
C ARG A 336 4.98 6.27 -13.95
N THR A 337 3.85 6.39 -14.65
CA THR A 337 2.52 6.22 -14.05
C THR A 337 2.13 4.74 -13.94
N GLY A 338 1.13 4.43 -13.11
CA GLY A 338 0.54 3.10 -13.03
C GLY A 338 0.02 2.60 -14.38
N SER A 339 -0.60 3.46 -15.19
CA SER A 339 -1.07 3.06 -16.54
C SER A 339 0.08 2.69 -17.48
N GLN A 340 1.11 3.55 -17.58
CA GLN A 340 2.31 3.27 -18.39
C GLN A 340 2.98 1.97 -17.95
N GLU A 341 2.98 1.73 -16.65
CA GLU A 341 3.54 0.53 -16.07
C GLU A 341 2.79 -0.74 -16.49
N VAL A 342 1.45 -0.73 -16.47
CA VAL A 342 0.67 -1.89 -16.94
C VAL A 342 0.94 -2.19 -18.41
N ILE A 343 1.01 -1.14 -19.24
CA ILE A 343 1.26 -1.26 -20.67
C ILE A 343 2.63 -1.90 -20.94
N LEU A 344 3.68 -1.43 -20.24
CA LEU A 344 5.02 -1.98 -20.37
C LEU A 344 5.08 -3.45 -19.95
N ASN A 345 4.40 -3.81 -18.86
CA ASN A 345 4.36 -5.20 -18.39
C ASN A 345 3.68 -6.12 -19.41
N PHE A 346 2.60 -5.66 -20.07
CA PHE A 346 1.93 -6.45 -21.11
C PHE A 346 2.81 -6.63 -22.35
N ARG A 347 3.43 -5.55 -22.85
CA ARG A 347 4.25 -5.58 -24.07
C ARG A 347 5.56 -6.33 -23.91
N ASN A 348 6.21 -6.23 -22.74
CA ASN A 348 7.49 -6.89 -22.46
C ASN A 348 7.35 -8.33 -21.93
N ALA A 349 6.13 -8.80 -21.69
CA ALA A 349 5.88 -10.14 -21.18
C ALA A 349 6.29 -11.21 -22.21
N LYS A 350 7.23 -12.08 -21.80
CA LYS A 350 7.75 -13.19 -22.62
C LYS A 350 6.84 -14.42 -22.71
N THR A 351 5.83 -14.50 -21.84
CA THR A 351 4.93 -15.67 -21.74
C THR A 351 3.49 -15.20 -21.69
N ASP A 352 2.55 -15.98 -22.24
CA ASP A 352 1.13 -15.64 -22.16
C ASP A 352 0.64 -15.60 -20.72
N HIS A 353 1.18 -16.47 -19.86
CA HIS A 353 0.92 -16.41 -18.42
C HIS A 353 1.23 -15.03 -17.81
N ALA A 354 2.31 -14.39 -18.25
CA ALA A 354 2.67 -13.05 -17.77
C ALA A 354 1.73 -11.98 -18.34
N LYS A 355 1.39 -12.06 -19.63
CA LYS A 355 0.42 -11.17 -20.29
C LYS A 355 -0.96 -11.21 -19.64
N PHE A 356 -1.41 -12.39 -19.21
CA PHE A 356 -2.69 -12.60 -18.51
C PHE A 356 -2.89 -11.76 -17.25
N ASN A 357 -1.80 -11.27 -16.63
CA ASN A 357 -1.92 -10.43 -15.46
C ASN A 357 -2.57 -9.07 -15.76
N VAL A 358 -2.59 -8.62 -17.02
CA VAL A 358 -3.28 -7.37 -17.41
C VAL A 358 -4.77 -7.42 -17.03
N LEU A 359 -5.41 -8.58 -17.17
CA LEU A 359 -6.84 -8.79 -16.86
C LEU A 359 -7.12 -8.83 -15.35
N LYS A 360 -6.09 -8.91 -14.51
CA LYS A 360 -6.22 -8.82 -13.05
C LYS A 360 -6.10 -7.39 -12.53
N ILE A 361 -5.91 -6.43 -13.44
CA ILE A 361 -5.70 -5.02 -13.13
C ILE A 361 -6.90 -4.24 -13.66
N GLU A 362 -7.27 -3.19 -12.95
CA GLU A 362 -8.35 -2.27 -13.33
C GLU A 362 -8.25 -1.81 -14.80
N GLU A 363 -9.36 -1.95 -15.55
CA GLU A 363 -9.39 -1.74 -17.01
C GLU A 363 -8.98 -0.31 -17.40
N THR A 364 -9.28 0.67 -16.55
CA THR A 364 -8.92 2.07 -16.82
C THR A 364 -7.42 2.28 -17.00
N LEU A 365 -6.56 1.45 -16.37
CA LEU A 365 -5.10 1.57 -16.46
C LEU A 365 -4.53 1.04 -17.77
N TRP A 366 -5.21 0.11 -18.43
CA TRP A 366 -4.76 -0.48 -19.71
C TRP A 366 -5.73 -0.21 -20.87
N LYS A 367 -6.73 0.64 -20.66
CA LYS A 367 -7.64 1.15 -21.70
C LYS A 367 -6.93 1.59 -22.99
N PRO A 368 -5.76 2.27 -22.96
CA PRO A 368 -5.05 2.65 -24.19
C PRO A 368 -4.63 1.48 -25.08
N ILE A 369 -4.42 0.29 -24.51
CA ILE A 369 -4.04 -0.93 -25.24
C ILE A 369 -5.17 -1.96 -25.29
N ARG A 370 -6.41 -1.55 -25.04
CA ARG A 370 -7.56 -2.46 -24.97
C ARG A 370 -7.73 -3.30 -26.23
N GLU A 371 -7.57 -2.69 -27.40
CA GLU A 371 -7.68 -3.41 -28.69
C GLU A 371 -6.48 -4.33 -28.94
N GLU A 372 -5.27 -3.98 -28.47
CA GLU A 372 -4.11 -4.89 -28.51
C GLU A 372 -4.36 -6.13 -27.64
N VAL A 373 -4.92 -5.95 -26.45
CA VAL A 373 -5.29 -7.05 -25.54
C VAL A 373 -6.40 -7.91 -26.16
N ARG A 374 -7.42 -7.28 -26.76
CA ARG A 374 -8.50 -7.97 -27.48
C ARG A 374 -7.97 -8.84 -28.62
N SER A 375 -7.12 -8.28 -29.48
CA SER A 375 -6.49 -9.01 -30.60
C SER A 375 -5.67 -10.21 -30.10
N TRP A 376 -4.86 -10.02 -29.06
CA TRP A 376 -4.09 -11.09 -28.44
C TRP A 376 -4.96 -12.20 -27.82
N ILE A 377 -6.10 -11.86 -27.20
CA ILE A 377 -7.03 -12.86 -26.65
C ILE A 377 -7.66 -13.69 -27.78
N ASN A 378 -8.22 -13.04 -28.79
CA ASN A 378 -8.91 -13.74 -29.89
C ASN A 378 -7.94 -14.60 -30.72
N GLY A 379 -6.70 -14.15 -30.93
CA GLY A 379 -5.68 -14.91 -31.66
C GLY A 379 -5.25 -16.22 -30.99
N ASN A 380 -5.35 -16.31 -29.66
CA ASN A 380 -4.90 -17.49 -28.90
C ASN A 380 -6.07 -18.34 -28.36
N LEU A 381 -7.31 -17.89 -28.55
CA LEU A 381 -8.48 -18.47 -27.90
C LEU A 381 -8.68 -19.95 -28.25
N THR A 382 -8.47 -20.30 -29.52
CA THR A 382 -8.59 -21.67 -30.05
C THR A 382 -7.63 -22.63 -29.36
N GLU A 383 -6.39 -22.21 -29.11
CA GLU A 383 -5.38 -23.02 -28.43
C GLU A 383 -5.68 -23.17 -26.92
N TRP A 384 -6.23 -22.13 -26.29
CA TRP A 384 -6.59 -22.16 -24.87
C TRP A 384 -7.84 -22.99 -24.56
N ILE A 385 -8.77 -23.12 -25.51
CA ILE A 385 -9.96 -23.96 -25.35
C ILE A 385 -9.55 -25.43 -25.17
N GLY A 386 -8.58 -25.92 -25.96
CA GLY A 386 -8.13 -27.31 -25.94
C GLY A 386 -7.00 -27.65 -24.97
N SER A 387 -6.31 -26.68 -24.37
CA SER A 387 -5.15 -26.94 -23.52
C SER A 387 -5.46 -27.05 -22.03
N GLU A 388 -4.94 -28.10 -21.38
CA GLU A 388 -5.01 -28.30 -19.92
C GLU A 388 -4.20 -27.25 -19.14
N SER A 389 -3.20 -26.63 -19.77
CA SER A 389 -2.33 -25.60 -19.17
C SER A 389 -3.09 -24.32 -18.80
N PHE A 390 -4.33 -24.18 -19.26
CA PHE A 390 -5.17 -23.01 -19.08
C PHE A 390 -6.34 -23.26 -18.12
N SER A 391 -6.07 -23.07 -16.82
CA SER A 391 -7.03 -23.30 -15.74
C SER A 391 -8.37 -22.56 -15.95
N ALA A 392 -9.49 -23.18 -15.60
CA ALA A 392 -10.84 -22.59 -15.64
C ALA A 392 -10.93 -21.20 -14.98
N ASN A 393 -10.14 -20.94 -13.93
CA ASN A 393 -10.06 -19.63 -13.26
C ASN A 393 -9.53 -18.50 -14.16
N LYS A 394 -8.65 -18.79 -15.13
CA LYS A 394 -8.17 -17.80 -16.10
C LYS A 394 -9.22 -17.54 -17.19
N LYS A 395 -9.90 -18.60 -17.62
CA LYS A 395 -11.02 -18.55 -18.58
C LYS A 395 -12.16 -17.66 -18.06
N ALA A 396 -12.48 -17.77 -16.77
CA ALA A 396 -13.49 -16.95 -16.11
C ALA A 396 -13.12 -15.46 -15.97
N LEU A 397 -11.83 -15.11 -16.11
CA LEU A 397 -11.34 -13.74 -15.93
C LEU A 397 -11.48 -12.86 -17.19
N ILE A 398 -11.73 -13.47 -18.35
CA ILE A 398 -11.83 -12.76 -19.64
C ILE A 398 -13.18 -12.03 -19.69
N PRO A 399 -13.22 -10.69 -19.80
CA PRO A 399 -14.46 -9.93 -19.96
C PRO A 399 -15.17 -10.22 -21.28
N ASP A 400 -16.51 -10.17 -21.27
CA ASP A 400 -17.35 -10.49 -22.44
C ASP A 400 -17.03 -9.59 -23.64
N GLY A 401 -16.69 -8.32 -23.40
CA GLY A 401 -16.40 -7.33 -24.44
C GLY A 401 -15.02 -7.43 -25.09
N LEU A 402 -14.22 -8.48 -24.78
CA LEU A 402 -12.91 -8.74 -25.37
C LEU A 402 -12.90 -9.96 -26.30
N VAL A 403 -14.01 -10.66 -26.47
CA VAL A 403 -14.11 -11.82 -27.36
C VAL A 403 -15.08 -11.50 -28.49
N ASP A 404 -14.66 -11.79 -29.71
CA ASP A 404 -15.41 -11.43 -30.92
C ASP A 404 -16.58 -12.40 -31.17
N ASP A 405 -16.38 -13.69 -30.88
CA ASP A 405 -17.40 -14.73 -31.03
C ASP A 405 -18.03 -15.14 -29.68
N PRO A 406 -19.32 -14.83 -29.45
CA PRO A 406 -20.05 -15.26 -28.27
C PRO A 406 -20.06 -16.79 -28.08
N ALA A 407 -20.01 -17.59 -29.15
CA ALA A 407 -20.02 -19.05 -29.08
C ALA A 407 -18.72 -19.60 -28.46
N GLN A 408 -17.57 -19.00 -28.77
CA GLN A 408 -16.29 -19.36 -28.16
C GLN A 408 -16.27 -19.00 -26.67
N LEU A 409 -16.86 -17.87 -26.29
CA LEU A 409 -17.05 -17.46 -24.89
C LEU A 409 -17.85 -18.49 -24.07
N ILE A 410 -18.90 -19.04 -24.67
CA ILE A 410 -19.77 -20.08 -24.09
C ILE A 410 -18.98 -21.38 -23.89
N GLN A 411 -18.22 -21.79 -24.91
CA GLN A 411 -17.38 -22.98 -24.86
C GLN A 411 -16.27 -22.87 -23.80
N ILE A 412 -15.70 -21.68 -23.61
CA ILE A 412 -14.67 -21.36 -22.61
C ILE A 412 -15.19 -21.40 -21.19
N ARG A 413 -16.42 -20.92 -20.97
CA ARG A 413 -17.02 -20.82 -19.62
C ARG A 413 -17.81 -22.06 -19.21
N GLY A 414 -18.10 -22.96 -20.15
CA GLY A 414 -18.89 -24.18 -19.87
C GLY A 414 -20.31 -23.88 -19.37
N VAL A 415 -20.86 -22.71 -19.73
CA VAL A 415 -22.20 -22.27 -19.29
C VAL A 415 -23.21 -22.53 -20.39
N ASP A 416 -24.28 -23.22 -20.04
CA ASP A 416 -25.43 -23.52 -20.91
C ASP A 416 -26.07 -22.23 -21.47
N VAL A 417 -26.33 -22.19 -22.78
CA VAL A 417 -26.74 -21.00 -23.55
C VAL A 417 -28.01 -20.34 -22.98
N GLU A 418 -28.94 -21.16 -22.45
CA GLU A 418 -30.21 -20.71 -21.89
C GLU A 418 -30.06 -19.82 -20.64
N LYS A 419 -29.04 -20.05 -19.81
CA LYS A 419 -28.83 -19.29 -18.55
C LYS A 419 -28.32 -17.88 -18.80
N LEU A 420 -27.57 -17.65 -19.89
CA LEU A 420 -27.08 -16.33 -20.27
C LEU A 420 -28.16 -15.51 -20.99
N GLN A 421 -28.99 -16.13 -21.84
CA GLN A 421 -30.15 -15.48 -22.45
C GLN A 421 -31.15 -14.99 -21.39
N ARG A 422 -31.41 -15.77 -20.32
CA ARG A 422 -32.23 -15.32 -19.17
C ARG A 422 -31.63 -14.19 -18.35
N ARG A 423 -30.31 -13.96 -18.40
CA ARG A 423 -29.66 -12.80 -17.75
C ARG A 423 -29.74 -11.54 -18.62
N ARG A 424 -29.68 -11.68 -19.95
CA ARG A 424 -29.88 -10.55 -20.89
C ARG A 424 -31.28 -9.95 -20.83
N SER A 425 -32.32 -10.75 -20.55
CA SER A 425 -33.70 -10.24 -20.39
C SER A 425 -33.94 -9.42 -19.12
N SER A 426 -32.95 -9.27 -18.23
CA SER A 426 -33.06 -8.48 -16.99
C SER A 426 -32.45 -7.07 -17.07
N LEU A 427 -31.99 -6.63 -18.24
CA LEU A 427 -31.46 -5.28 -18.48
C LEU A 427 -32.53 -4.36 -19.10
N LYS A 428 -33.00 -3.41 -18.28
CA LYS A 428 -33.90 -2.25 -18.48
C LYS A 428 -34.76 -2.18 -19.78
N PRO A 429 -36.10 -2.04 -19.65
CA PRO A 429 -37.06 -1.91 -20.76
C PRO A 429 -36.84 -0.77 -21.77
N SER A 430 -36.01 0.24 -21.44
CA SER A 430 -35.82 1.42 -22.29
C SER A 430 -34.99 1.17 -23.55
N ALA A 431 -34.21 0.09 -23.61
CA ALA A 431 -33.43 -0.27 -24.81
C ALA A 431 -34.26 -1.06 -25.85
N ILE A 432 -35.31 -1.77 -25.40
CA ILE A 432 -36.22 -2.54 -26.26
C ILE A 432 -37.17 -1.59 -27.01
N LEU A 433 -37.61 -0.50 -26.37
CA LEU A 433 -38.47 0.49 -27.01
C LEU A 433 -37.77 1.24 -28.16
N ALA A 434 -36.46 1.50 -28.02
CA ALA A 434 -35.66 2.18 -29.04
C ALA A 434 -35.29 1.28 -30.23
N ALA A 435 -35.28 -0.04 -30.03
CA ALA A 435 -35.08 -1.02 -31.10
C ALA A 435 -36.37 -1.27 -31.88
N ASN A 436 -37.50 -1.42 -31.18
CA ASN A 436 -38.80 -1.64 -31.81
C ASN A 436 -39.28 -0.42 -32.63
N ASN A 437 -38.98 0.81 -32.19
CA ASN A 437 -39.30 2.01 -32.97
C ASN A 437 -38.46 2.13 -34.26
N LYS A 438 -37.23 1.61 -34.27
CA LYS A 438 -36.36 1.63 -35.46
C LYS A 438 -36.74 0.55 -36.47
N GLU A 439 -37.23 -0.60 -36.02
CA GLU A 439 -37.80 -1.62 -36.90
C GLU A 439 -39.13 -1.16 -37.51
N ALA A 440 -39.99 -0.50 -36.74
CA ALA A 440 -41.26 0.05 -37.25
C ALA A 440 -41.07 1.21 -38.25
N GLU A 441 -40.02 2.04 -38.11
CA GLU A 441 -39.67 3.08 -39.08
C GLU A 441 -39.08 2.48 -40.38
N ALA A 442 -38.33 1.38 -40.28
CA ALA A 442 -37.75 0.70 -41.45
C ALA A 442 -38.79 -0.08 -42.27
N GLU A 443 -39.85 -0.60 -41.64
CA GLU A 443 -40.97 -1.27 -42.33
C GLU A 443 -41.97 -0.30 -42.96
N ALA A 444 -41.98 0.98 -42.54
CA ALA A 444 -42.84 2.01 -43.11
C ALA A 444 -42.23 2.71 -44.35
N GLU A 445 -40.93 2.53 -44.59
CA GLU A 445 -40.20 3.07 -45.75
C GLU A 445 -39.93 2.02 -46.85
N SER A 446 -40.42 0.78 -46.68
CA SER A 446 -40.47 -0.29 -47.71
C SER A 446 -41.88 -0.51 -48.22
#